data_AF-A0A4R4PS75-F1
#
_entry.id   AF-A0A4R4PS75-F1
#
_cell.length_a   1.000
_cell.length_b   1.000
_cell.length_c   1.000
_cell.angle_alpha   90.00
_cell.angle_beta   90.00
_cell.angle_gamma   90.00
#
_symmetry.space_group_name_H-M   'P 1'
#
loop_
_entity.id
_entity.type
_entity.pdbx_description
1 polymer ?
#
loop_
_entity_poly.entity_id
_entity_poly.type
_entity_poly.pdbx_seq_one_letter_code
_entity_poly.pdbx_strand_id
1 'polypeptide(L)'
;MKVTTYRELMAEQARAAVRVSGAHHSSWNGKVGATDPNEKIRGSVGWDHTINYSDELVTVPLKDMFENSRVYNQDPATLRSYREAVKTVHHENTHALAAEGTEHVDGQAAYQNSAERALEEGITEVHSYDNLNEYIDELGLEEIAPGIKSAEAQPSYDHYTPAARRFTEGIGRNAGVEPSEVVRRLAVVNPAEKFRTAAEVLYENSDLPGKIPEQEREAAIGRIEAAMKPSFSDLENLKTEPDKEKMRRQSAIAGARGAQAGVDEVKALSREWSQPAPETRVERGVATEQDRSNGQAPQESAPQQTADGAQPQELPPDLAAAVHASRSGSEPLSSASRLSEDQMGSRRSGTDSSPERSPEIQR
;
A
#
# COMPACT_ATOMS: atom_id res chain seq x y z
N MET A 1 7.86 14.16 19.91
CA MET A 1 8.83 14.97 20.71
C MET A 1 9.13 16.20 19.88
N LYS A 2 8.99 17.42 20.43
CA LYS A 2 9.29 18.63 19.66
C LYS A 2 10.80 18.84 19.55
N VAL A 3 11.29 19.11 18.34
CA VAL A 3 12.71 19.33 18.08
C VAL A 3 13.02 20.83 18.07
N THR A 4 14.21 21.21 18.53
CA THR A 4 14.65 22.61 18.62
C THR A 4 15.92 22.89 17.82
N THR A 5 16.61 21.85 17.36
CA THR A 5 17.82 21.97 16.53
C THR A 5 17.78 21.00 15.35
N TYR A 6 18.56 21.30 14.30
CA TYR A 6 18.74 20.39 13.16
C TYR A 6 19.23 19.00 13.60
N ARG A 7 20.14 18.94 14.57
CA ARG A 7 20.64 17.66 15.10
C ARG A 7 19.54 16.83 15.75
N GLU A 8 18.66 17.48 16.53
CA GLU A 8 17.50 16.81 17.14
C GLU A 8 16.51 16.34 16.08
N LEU A 9 16.24 17.14 15.03
CA LEU A 9 15.42 16.71 13.90
C LEU A 9 15.96 15.42 13.28
N MET A 10 17.25 15.39 12.93
CA MET A 10 17.87 14.21 12.32
C MET A 10 17.88 12.99 13.26
N ALA A 11 17.91 13.20 14.58
CA ALA A 11 17.84 12.13 15.56
C ALA A 11 16.41 11.61 15.82
N GLU A 12 15.37 12.39 15.51
CA GLU A 12 13.96 12.10 15.82
C GLU A 12 13.12 11.71 14.59
N GLN A 13 13.56 12.05 13.38
CA GLN A 13 12.82 11.85 12.12
C GLN A 13 12.15 10.47 11.97
N ALA A 14 12.89 9.39 12.17
CA ALA A 14 12.37 8.03 11.97
C ALA A 14 11.30 7.69 13.01
N ARG A 15 11.49 8.11 14.26
CA ARG A 15 10.50 7.90 15.32
C ARG A 15 9.23 8.71 15.07
N ALA A 16 9.36 9.93 14.53
CA ALA A 16 8.20 10.70 14.10
C ALA A 16 7.46 10.01 12.95
N ALA A 17 8.17 9.45 11.97
CA ALA A 17 7.56 8.76 10.84
C ALA A 17 6.79 7.49 11.28
N VAL A 18 7.35 6.74 12.25
CA VAL A 18 6.66 5.60 12.89
C VAL A 18 5.38 6.05 13.58
N ARG A 19 5.41 7.15 14.35
CA ARG A 19 4.22 7.65 15.06
C ARG A 19 3.12 8.16 14.11
N VAL A 20 3.49 8.83 13.02
CA VAL A 20 2.54 9.35 12.02
C VAL A 20 1.91 8.21 11.21
N SER A 21 2.72 7.24 10.79
CA SER A 21 2.23 6.13 9.96
C SER A 21 1.51 5.03 10.76
N GLY A 22 1.85 4.87 12.04
CA GLY A 22 1.46 3.73 12.85
C GLY A 22 2.21 2.44 12.48
N ALA A 23 3.37 2.54 11.81
CA ALA A 23 4.24 1.39 11.57
C ALA A 23 4.68 0.74 12.88
N HIS A 24 5.10 -0.52 12.83
CA HIS A 24 5.68 -1.18 13.99
C HIS A 24 7.02 -0.53 14.38
N HIS A 25 7.87 -0.28 13.38
CA HIS A 25 9.18 0.32 13.57
C HIS A 25 9.71 0.93 12.27
N SER A 26 10.90 1.54 12.37
CA SER A 26 11.72 1.91 11.22
C SER A 26 13.03 1.12 11.26
N SER A 27 13.43 0.58 10.13
CA SER A 27 14.70 -0.14 9.94
C SER A 27 15.92 0.80 9.95
N TRP A 28 15.73 2.13 9.97
CA TRP A 28 16.82 3.10 9.93
C TRP A 28 17.86 2.86 11.04
N ASN A 29 19.14 2.76 10.65
CA ASN A 29 20.25 2.41 11.55
C ASN A 29 20.82 3.61 12.34
N GLY A 30 20.21 4.78 12.26
CA GLY A 30 20.70 6.01 12.91
C GLY A 30 21.74 6.80 12.12
N LYS A 31 22.17 6.33 10.93
CA LYS A 31 23.17 7.01 10.10
C LYS A 31 22.51 7.86 9.03
N VAL A 32 23.04 9.06 8.87
CA VAL A 32 22.70 9.98 7.77
C VAL A 32 23.95 10.22 6.94
N GLY A 33 23.86 10.01 5.64
CA GLY A 33 24.91 10.30 4.66
C GLY A 33 24.50 11.42 3.70
N ALA A 34 25.36 11.66 2.71
CA ALA A 34 25.09 12.59 1.62
C ALA A 34 24.90 11.82 0.32
N THR A 35 23.96 12.25 -0.53
CA THR A 35 23.84 11.72 -1.89
C THR A 35 25.04 12.15 -2.75
N ASP A 36 25.28 11.46 -3.87
CA ASP A 36 26.27 11.93 -4.86
C ASP A 36 25.81 13.29 -5.41
N PRO A 37 26.65 14.35 -5.35
CA PRO A 37 26.29 15.67 -5.86
C PRO A 37 26.04 15.70 -7.38
N ASN A 38 26.46 14.68 -8.12
CA ASN A 38 26.19 14.56 -9.56
C ASN A 38 24.83 13.90 -9.86
N GLU A 39 24.22 13.25 -8.87
CA GLU A 39 22.89 12.67 -8.99
C GLU A 39 21.82 13.72 -8.69
N LYS A 40 20.79 13.78 -9.53
CA LYS A 40 19.66 14.71 -9.36
C LYS A 40 18.58 14.12 -8.45
N ILE A 41 18.99 13.56 -7.32
CA ILE A 41 18.09 13.00 -6.30
C ILE A 41 18.15 13.85 -5.03
N ARG A 42 17.02 13.90 -4.29
CA ARG A 42 16.95 14.67 -3.04
C ARG A 42 17.31 13.83 -1.82
N GLY A 43 17.02 12.53 -1.87
CA GLY A 43 17.36 11.57 -0.85
C GLY A 43 17.36 10.16 -1.42
N SER A 44 17.87 9.23 -0.61
CA SER A 44 17.72 7.80 -0.84
C SER A 44 17.87 7.02 0.47
N VAL A 45 17.21 5.88 0.57
CA VAL A 45 17.47 4.88 1.61
C VAL A 45 18.31 3.75 1.02
N GLY A 46 19.45 3.50 1.64
CA GLY A 46 20.30 2.37 1.31
C GLY A 46 19.78 1.08 1.93
N TRP A 47 20.06 -0.05 1.28
CA TRP A 47 19.77 -1.39 1.81
C TRP A 47 20.60 -1.74 3.06
N ASP A 48 21.61 -0.93 3.41
CA ASP A 48 22.33 -0.97 4.69
C ASP A 48 21.63 -0.17 5.80
N HIS A 49 20.44 0.36 5.50
CA HIS A 49 19.57 1.18 6.32
C HIS A 49 20.11 2.59 6.63
N THR A 50 21.10 3.06 5.86
CA THR A 50 21.56 4.45 5.91
C THR A 50 20.64 5.31 5.05
N ILE A 51 20.20 6.47 5.56
CA ILE A 51 19.48 7.45 4.73
C ILE A 51 20.47 8.51 4.25
N ASN A 52 20.50 8.78 2.95
CA ASN A 52 21.33 9.81 2.34
C ASN A 52 20.46 10.98 1.92
N TYR A 53 20.93 12.21 2.18
CA TYR A 53 20.24 13.43 1.77
C TYR A 53 21.14 14.29 0.89
N SER A 54 20.53 14.97 -0.09
CA SER A 54 21.19 16.01 -0.86
C SER A 54 21.57 17.17 0.05
N ASP A 55 22.84 17.58 0.02
CA ASP A 55 23.28 18.68 0.86
C ASP A 55 22.58 19.99 0.45
N GLU A 56 22.54 20.28 -0.86
CA GLU A 56 21.93 21.48 -1.42
C GLU A 56 20.39 21.51 -1.25
N LEU A 57 19.71 20.39 -1.49
CA LEU A 57 18.24 20.38 -1.59
C LEU A 57 17.53 20.01 -0.30
N VAL A 58 18.24 19.47 0.69
CA VAL A 58 17.66 18.99 1.96
C VAL A 58 18.45 19.51 3.15
N THR A 59 19.72 19.17 3.28
CA THR A 59 20.50 19.47 4.50
C THR A 59 20.67 20.97 4.72
N VAL A 60 21.06 21.73 3.70
CA VAL A 60 21.23 23.19 3.78
C VAL A 60 19.90 23.89 4.09
N PRO A 61 18.78 23.64 3.36
CA PRO A 61 17.49 24.20 3.73
C PRO A 61 17.05 23.89 5.17
N LEU A 62 17.27 22.66 5.64
CA LEU A 62 16.92 22.31 7.03
C LEU A 62 17.82 22.99 8.05
N LYS A 63 19.13 23.11 7.82
CA LYS A 63 20.02 23.87 8.71
C LYS A 63 19.61 25.34 8.77
N ASP A 64 19.39 25.95 7.61
CA ASP A 64 18.94 27.33 7.47
C ASP A 64 17.61 27.57 8.21
N MET A 65 16.67 26.61 8.16
CA MET A 65 15.42 26.65 8.90
C MET A 65 15.61 26.77 10.42
N PHE A 66 16.58 26.06 11.00
CA PHE A 66 16.86 26.14 12.43
C PHE A 66 17.72 27.36 12.81
N GLU A 67 18.65 27.77 11.94
CA GLU A 67 19.48 28.95 12.14
C GLU A 67 18.66 30.24 12.12
N ASN A 68 17.65 30.31 11.24
CA ASN A 68 16.69 31.41 11.15
C ASN A 68 15.37 31.10 11.89
N SER A 69 15.43 30.25 12.91
CA SER A 69 14.23 29.83 13.64
C SER A 69 13.47 31.02 14.24
N ARG A 70 12.15 30.91 14.27
CA ARG A 70 11.23 31.90 14.87
C ARG A 70 11.28 33.28 14.21
N VAL A 71 11.88 33.41 13.04
CA VAL A 71 11.73 34.61 12.20
C VAL A 71 10.32 34.60 11.63
N TYR A 72 9.47 35.46 12.20
CA TYR A 72 8.14 35.70 11.66
C TYR A 72 8.25 36.42 10.31
N ASN A 73 7.46 35.98 9.32
CA ASN A 73 7.43 36.48 7.93
C ASN A 73 8.57 36.01 7.02
N GLN A 74 8.94 34.73 7.09
CA GLN A 74 9.76 34.14 6.03
C GLN A 74 9.07 34.29 4.67
N ASP A 75 9.85 34.55 3.63
CA ASP A 75 9.29 34.68 2.30
C ASP A 75 8.73 33.34 1.80
N PRO A 76 7.74 33.34 0.88
CA PRO A 76 7.10 32.12 0.41
C PRO A 76 8.03 31.12 -0.29
N ALA A 77 9.15 31.57 -0.87
CA ALA A 77 10.09 30.67 -1.54
C ALA A 77 10.96 29.93 -0.53
N THR A 78 11.38 30.60 0.55
CA THR A 78 12.10 29.98 1.68
C THR A 78 11.24 28.92 2.37
N LEU A 79 9.98 29.24 2.73
CA LEU A 79 9.08 28.28 3.35
C LEU A 79 8.81 27.05 2.46
N ARG A 80 8.69 27.27 1.13
CA ARG A 80 8.58 26.19 0.15
C ARG A 80 9.82 25.30 0.15
N SER A 81 11.02 25.90 0.16
CA SER A 81 12.29 25.15 0.24
C SER A 81 12.36 24.26 1.48
N TYR A 82 11.99 24.80 2.64
CA TYR A 82 11.95 24.03 3.88
C TYR A 82 10.93 22.90 3.82
N ARG A 83 9.72 23.18 3.32
CA ARG A 83 8.66 22.18 3.21
C ARG A 83 9.06 21.03 2.28
N GLU A 84 9.69 21.33 1.15
CA GLU A 84 10.23 20.30 0.24
C GLU A 84 11.31 19.45 0.92
N ALA A 85 12.21 20.06 1.68
CA ALA A 85 13.24 19.33 2.42
C ALA A 85 12.63 18.42 3.50
N VAL A 86 11.64 18.90 4.26
CA VAL A 86 10.91 18.10 5.25
C VAL A 86 10.11 16.97 4.58
N LYS A 87 9.49 17.23 3.42
CA LYS A 87 8.82 16.21 2.62
C LYS A 87 9.78 15.11 2.22
N THR A 88 10.96 15.45 1.69
CA THR A 88 11.99 14.45 1.36
C THR A 88 12.41 13.65 2.59
N VAL A 89 12.64 14.30 3.72
CA VAL A 89 12.94 13.58 4.97
C VAL A 89 11.84 12.57 5.30
N HIS A 90 10.56 12.97 5.23
CA HIS A 90 9.45 12.07 5.50
C HIS A 90 9.35 10.92 4.47
N HIS A 91 9.55 11.23 3.19
CA HIS A 91 9.57 10.26 2.10
C HIS A 91 10.62 9.17 2.34
N GLU A 92 11.87 9.54 2.59
CA GLU A 92 12.92 8.54 2.85
C GLU A 92 12.64 7.74 4.13
N ASN A 93 12.16 8.37 5.20
CA ASN A 93 11.81 7.61 6.40
C ASN A 93 10.62 6.66 6.16
N THR A 94 9.74 6.94 5.19
CA THR A 94 8.61 6.08 4.81
C THR A 94 9.11 4.79 4.14
N HIS A 95 10.10 4.86 3.26
CA HIS A 95 10.75 3.67 2.71
C HIS A 95 11.36 2.77 3.79
N ALA A 96 11.85 3.37 4.88
CA ALA A 96 12.45 2.66 6.00
C ALA A 96 11.43 2.13 7.02
N LEU A 97 10.12 2.29 6.82
CA LEU A 97 9.10 1.72 7.71
C LEU A 97 8.93 0.22 7.44
N ALA A 98 8.70 -0.54 8.49
CA ALA A 98 8.48 -1.98 8.38
C ALA A 98 7.41 -2.47 9.37
N ALA A 99 6.78 -3.58 8.99
CA ALA A 99 5.78 -4.28 9.78
C ALA A 99 6.45 -5.10 10.89
N GLU A 100 5.66 -5.72 11.75
CA GLU A 100 6.20 -6.65 12.75
C GLU A 100 6.86 -7.85 12.05
N GLY A 101 8.11 -8.15 12.44
CA GLY A 101 8.83 -9.32 11.93
C GLY A 101 9.47 -9.16 10.55
N THR A 102 9.44 -7.97 9.96
CA THR A 102 10.12 -7.66 8.68
C THR A 102 11.07 -6.48 8.83
N GLU A 103 12.01 -6.33 7.90
CA GLU A 103 12.98 -5.23 7.83
C GLU A 103 13.04 -4.67 6.40
N HIS A 104 13.48 -3.43 6.22
CA HIS A 104 13.60 -2.78 4.89
C HIS A 104 14.35 -3.66 3.86
N VAL A 105 15.42 -4.35 4.29
CA VAL A 105 16.21 -5.22 3.42
C VAL A 105 15.42 -6.40 2.82
N ASP A 106 14.35 -6.86 3.47
CA ASP A 106 13.52 -7.96 2.97
C ASP A 106 12.79 -7.56 1.66
N GLY A 107 12.59 -6.26 1.44
CA GLY A 107 12.02 -5.71 0.22
C GLY A 107 12.97 -5.66 -0.98
N GLN A 108 14.27 -5.90 -0.79
CA GLN A 108 15.30 -5.63 -1.81
C GLN A 108 15.06 -6.38 -3.12
N ALA A 109 14.75 -7.68 -3.05
CA ALA A 109 14.51 -8.49 -4.24
C ALA A 109 13.25 -8.04 -4.99
N ALA A 110 12.17 -7.75 -4.25
CA ALA A 110 10.92 -7.27 -4.84
C ALA A 110 11.11 -5.90 -5.51
N TYR A 111 11.89 -5.00 -4.93
CA TYR A 111 12.15 -3.67 -5.48
C TYR A 111 12.88 -3.70 -6.84
N GLN A 112 13.51 -4.82 -7.22
CA GLN A 112 14.06 -5.01 -8.57
C GLN A 112 12.98 -5.24 -9.63
N ASN A 113 11.78 -5.66 -9.24
CA ASN A 113 10.62 -5.78 -10.11
C ASN A 113 9.99 -4.40 -10.34
N SER A 114 9.76 -4.03 -11.61
CA SER A 114 9.26 -2.70 -11.96
C SER A 114 7.87 -2.40 -11.41
N ALA A 115 7.00 -3.40 -11.27
CA ALA A 115 5.66 -3.21 -10.72
C ALA A 115 5.71 -2.92 -9.21
N GLU A 116 6.50 -3.69 -8.46
CA GLU A 116 6.71 -3.50 -7.02
C GLU A 116 7.35 -2.15 -6.74
N ARG A 117 8.42 -1.80 -7.46
CA ARG A 117 9.07 -0.49 -7.35
C ARG A 117 8.10 0.65 -7.63
N ALA A 118 7.31 0.55 -8.70
CA ALA A 118 6.37 1.61 -9.07
C ALA A 118 5.28 1.80 -8.00
N LEU A 119 4.80 0.72 -7.39
CA LEU A 119 3.84 0.81 -6.29
C LEU A 119 4.51 1.35 -5.02
N GLU A 120 5.73 0.91 -4.68
CA GLU A 120 6.52 1.41 -3.55
C GLU A 120 6.70 2.92 -3.63
N GLU A 121 7.33 3.42 -4.69
CA GLU A 121 7.58 4.86 -4.88
C GLU A 121 6.27 5.67 -4.90
N GLY A 122 5.24 5.14 -5.55
CA GLY A 122 3.94 5.79 -5.62
C GLY A 122 3.25 5.90 -4.26
N ILE A 123 3.24 4.84 -3.45
CA ILE A 123 2.64 4.85 -2.11
C ILE A 123 3.44 5.72 -1.16
N THR A 124 4.77 5.63 -1.19
CA THR A 124 5.66 6.43 -0.34
C THR A 124 5.51 7.92 -0.63
N GLU A 125 5.40 8.34 -1.89
CA GLU A 125 5.12 9.74 -2.24
C GLU A 125 3.71 10.17 -1.82
N VAL A 126 2.69 9.35 -2.03
CA VAL A 126 1.31 9.68 -1.61
C VAL A 126 1.23 9.84 -0.09
N HIS A 127 1.79 8.88 0.66
CA HIS A 127 1.76 8.89 2.12
C HIS A 127 2.51 10.09 2.69
N SER A 128 3.77 10.30 2.25
CA SER A 128 4.61 11.39 2.76
C SER A 128 4.03 12.77 2.44
N TYR A 129 3.36 12.93 1.29
CA TYR A 129 2.70 14.19 0.93
C TYR A 129 1.42 14.43 1.75
N ASP A 130 0.53 13.42 1.83
CA ASP A 130 -0.78 13.57 2.45
C ASP A 130 -0.66 13.73 3.99
N ASN A 131 0.37 13.16 4.61
CA ASN A 131 0.61 13.22 6.06
C ASN A 131 1.71 14.23 6.46
N LEU A 132 2.21 15.05 5.52
CA LEU A 132 3.31 15.99 5.77
C LEU A 132 3.00 16.97 6.91
N ASN A 133 1.76 17.43 7.03
CA ASN A 133 1.37 18.37 8.08
C ASN A 133 1.38 17.71 9.46
N GLU A 134 0.95 16.45 9.55
CA GLU A 134 0.99 15.68 10.79
C GLU A 134 2.44 15.39 11.20
N TYR A 135 3.31 15.09 10.24
CA TYR A 135 4.75 14.94 10.46
C TYR A 135 5.42 16.25 10.94
N ILE A 136 5.05 17.39 10.35
CA ILE A 136 5.47 18.72 10.80
C ILE A 136 5.00 18.98 12.24
N ASP A 137 3.76 18.65 12.57
CA ASP A 137 3.18 18.86 13.91
C ASP A 137 3.83 17.96 14.95
N GLU A 138 4.09 16.69 14.63
CA GLU A 138 4.75 15.72 15.49
C GLU A 138 6.18 16.16 15.88
N LEU A 139 6.89 16.79 14.93
CA LEU A 139 8.21 17.34 15.15
C LEU A 139 8.19 18.77 15.73
N GLY A 140 7.04 19.44 15.72
CA GLY A 140 6.90 20.82 16.19
C GLY A 140 7.55 21.86 15.26
N LEU A 141 7.69 21.56 13.96
CA LEU A 141 8.41 22.44 13.03
C LEU A 141 7.67 23.74 12.72
N GLU A 142 6.35 23.81 12.96
CA GLU A 142 5.58 25.06 12.84
C GLU A 142 6.08 26.14 13.82
N GLU A 143 6.63 25.76 14.98
CA GLU A 143 7.23 26.73 15.93
C GLU A 143 8.62 27.20 15.47
N ILE A 144 9.29 26.41 14.64
CA ILE A 144 10.62 26.72 14.10
C ILE A 144 10.50 27.59 12.85
N ALA A 145 9.62 27.21 11.92
CA ALA A 145 9.30 27.92 10.69
C ALA A 145 7.78 28.16 10.58
N PRO A 146 7.26 29.22 11.22
CA PRO A 146 5.84 29.54 11.16
C PRO A 146 5.34 29.70 9.72
N GLY A 147 4.26 29.01 9.37
CA GLY A 147 3.67 28.99 8.03
C GLY A 147 4.15 27.84 7.12
N ILE A 148 5.10 27.00 7.55
CA ILE A 148 5.60 25.87 6.76
C ILE A 148 4.50 24.86 6.37
N LYS A 149 3.44 24.72 7.20
CA LYS A 149 2.28 23.87 6.84
C LYS A 149 1.45 24.40 5.68
N SER A 150 1.46 25.71 5.46
CA SER A 150 0.70 26.38 4.40
C SER A 150 1.51 26.58 3.12
N ALA A 151 2.83 26.38 3.16
CA ALA A 151 3.66 26.42 1.97
C ALA A 151 3.26 25.32 0.99
N GLU A 152 3.38 25.60 -0.30
CA GLU A 152 3.16 24.58 -1.33
C GLU A 152 4.31 23.57 -1.32
N ALA A 153 4.00 22.30 -1.54
CA ALA A 153 4.97 21.28 -1.93
C ALA A 153 4.53 20.68 -3.28
N GLN A 154 5.47 20.23 -4.08
CA GLN A 154 5.26 19.62 -5.38
C GLN A 154 5.51 18.11 -5.25
N PRO A 155 4.63 17.25 -5.80
CA PRO A 155 4.94 15.82 -5.91
C PRO A 155 6.22 15.57 -6.71
N SER A 156 7.04 14.62 -6.27
CA SER A 156 8.34 14.31 -6.91
C SER A 156 8.22 13.29 -8.05
N TYR A 157 7.28 12.35 -7.97
CA TYR A 157 7.15 11.23 -8.90
C TYR A 157 5.84 11.29 -9.70
N ASP A 158 5.80 12.14 -10.72
CA ASP A 158 4.61 12.38 -11.55
C ASP A 158 4.14 11.11 -12.32
N HIS A 159 5.01 10.13 -12.57
CA HIS A 159 4.66 8.89 -13.28
C HIS A 159 4.21 7.74 -12.39
N TYR A 160 4.44 7.78 -11.06
CA TYR A 160 3.95 6.75 -10.13
C TYR A 160 2.78 7.22 -9.26
N THR A 161 2.84 8.47 -8.77
CA THR A 161 1.86 9.02 -7.81
C THR A 161 0.41 8.92 -8.33
N PRO A 162 0.09 9.25 -9.60
CA PRO A 162 -1.28 9.12 -10.09
C PRO A 162 -1.79 7.68 -10.12
N ALA A 163 -0.92 6.70 -10.42
CA ALA A 163 -1.26 5.29 -10.36
C ALA A 163 -1.58 4.86 -8.93
N ALA A 164 -0.72 5.17 -7.96
CA ALA A 164 -0.93 4.82 -6.56
C ALA A 164 -2.23 5.42 -5.99
N ARG A 165 -2.56 6.68 -6.31
CA ARG A 165 -3.83 7.31 -5.90
C ARG A 165 -5.04 6.60 -6.50
N ARG A 166 -5.07 6.37 -7.82
CA ARG A 166 -6.20 5.68 -8.46
C ARG A 166 -6.34 4.23 -8.01
N PHE A 167 -5.22 3.58 -7.75
CA PHE A 167 -5.20 2.22 -7.23
C PHE A 167 -5.84 2.17 -5.84
N THR A 168 -5.35 2.95 -4.88
CA THR A 168 -5.89 3.00 -3.51
C THR A 168 -7.33 3.50 -3.43
N GLU A 169 -7.73 4.48 -4.25
CA GLU A 169 -9.13 4.90 -4.42
C GLU A 169 -10.02 3.76 -4.93
N GLY A 170 -9.52 2.96 -5.88
CA GLY A 170 -10.22 1.82 -6.46
C GLY A 170 -10.41 0.70 -5.44
N ILE A 171 -9.34 0.35 -4.71
CA ILE A 171 -9.40 -0.64 -3.63
C ILE A 171 -10.36 -0.17 -2.54
N GLY A 172 -10.19 1.06 -2.02
CA GLY A 172 -11.01 1.60 -0.94
C GLY A 172 -12.50 1.62 -1.26
N ARG A 173 -12.87 2.10 -2.45
CA ARG A 173 -14.27 2.13 -2.91
C ARG A 173 -14.92 0.75 -2.95
N ASN A 174 -14.19 -0.28 -3.39
CA ASN A 174 -14.74 -1.63 -3.54
C ASN A 174 -14.71 -2.43 -2.23
N ALA A 175 -13.79 -2.11 -1.33
CA ALA A 175 -13.69 -2.71 0.01
C ALA A 175 -14.49 -1.93 1.08
N GLY A 176 -15.10 -0.79 0.76
CA GLY A 176 -15.81 0.04 1.74
C GLY A 176 -14.89 0.64 2.81
N VAL A 177 -13.62 0.88 2.48
CA VAL A 177 -12.62 1.52 3.36
C VAL A 177 -12.15 2.84 2.76
N GLU A 178 -11.80 3.81 3.60
CA GLU A 178 -11.29 5.09 3.13
C GLU A 178 -9.96 4.93 2.35
N PRO A 179 -9.75 5.64 1.23
CA PRO A 179 -8.51 5.52 0.45
C PRO A 179 -7.24 5.82 1.27
N SER A 180 -7.31 6.76 2.22
CA SER A 180 -6.20 7.10 3.11
C SER A 180 -5.81 5.95 4.04
N GLU A 181 -6.79 5.15 4.48
CA GLU A 181 -6.52 3.94 5.26
C GLU A 181 -5.82 2.87 4.42
N VAL A 182 -6.18 2.73 3.14
CA VAL A 182 -5.46 1.84 2.21
C VAL A 182 -4.01 2.31 2.04
N VAL A 183 -3.79 3.60 1.77
CA VAL A 183 -2.44 4.18 1.68
C VAL A 183 -1.65 3.90 2.96
N ARG A 184 -2.24 4.14 4.14
CA ARG A 184 -1.58 3.93 5.43
C ARG A 184 -1.14 2.47 5.61
N ARG A 185 -2.02 1.50 5.32
CA ARG A 185 -1.66 0.06 5.40
C ARG A 185 -0.53 -0.31 4.44
N LEU A 186 -0.55 0.24 3.23
CA LEU A 186 0.49 -0.02 2.24
C LEU A 186 1.81 0.68 2.56
N ALA A 187 1.80 1.82 3.25
CA ALA A 187 3.00 2.59 3.57
C ALA A 187 3.88 1.95 4.67
N VAL A 188 3.31 1.05 5.47
CA VAL A 188 4.01 0.45 6.63
C VAL A 188 4.52 -0.98 6.39
N VAL A 189 4.33 -1.51 5.17
CA VAL A 189 4.82 -2.83 4.76
C VAL A 189 5.88 -2.68 3.68
N ASN A 190 6.75 -3.68 3.56
CA ASN A 190 7.82 -3.68 2.56
C ASN A 190 7.26 -3.72 1.12
N PRO A 191 8.07 -3.34 0.10
CA PRO A 191 7.67 -3.42 -1.30
C PRO A 191 7.01 -4.75 -1.67
N ALA A 192 7.61 -5.88 -1.26
CA ALA A 192 7.15 -7.24 -1.54
C ALA A 192 5.71 -7.55 -1.07
N GLU A 193 5.23 -6.82 -0.07
CA GLU A 193 3.96 -7.09 0.59
C GLU A 193 2.84 -6.17 0.12
N LYS A 194 3.14 -5.05 -0.56
CA LYS A 194 2.12 -4.02 -0.84
C LYS A 194 0.96 -4.54 -1.70
N PHE A 195 1.24 -5.26 -2.79
CA PHE A 195 0.14 -5.83 -3.57
C PHE A 195 -0.65 -6.87 -2.77
N ARG A 196 0.03 -7.64 -1.92
CA ARG A 196 -0.60 -8.64 -1.07
C ARG A 196 -1.50 -7.99 -0.01
N THR A 197 -1.04 -6.94 0.66
CA THR A 197 -1.84 -6.14 1.61
C THR A 197 -3.06 -5.51 0.92
N ALA A 198 -2.92 -5.01 -0.32
CA ALA A 198 -4.07 -4.53 -1.09
C ALA A 198 -5.07 -5.67 -1.41
N ALA A 199 -4.58 -6.88 -1.72
CA ALA A 199 -5.40 -8.05 -1.96
C ALA A 199 -6.13 -8.51 -0.69
N GLU A 200 -5.47 -8.48 0.46
CA GLU A 200 -6.07 -8.76 1.77
C GLU A 200 -7.20 -7.78 2.10
N VAL A 201 -7.02 -6.48 1.86
CA VAL A 201 -8.09 -5.47 2.04
C VAL A 201 -9.32 -5.81 1.18
N LEU A 202 -9.13 -6.19 -0.09
CA LEU A 202 -10.24 -6.62 -0.94
C LEU A 202 -10.89 -7.92 -0.47
N TYR A 203 -10.08 -8.92 -0.11
CA TYR A 203 -10.56 -10.23 0.34
C TYR A 203 -11.41 -10.09 1.61
N GLU A 204 -10.87 -9.44 2.65
CA GLU A 204 -11.49 -9.33 3.97
C GLU A 204 -12.79 -8.53 3.98
N ASN A 205 -12.94 -7.59 3.04
CA ASN A 205 -14.12 -6.75 2.92
C ASN A 205 -15.05 -7.17 1.77
N SER A 206 -14.95 -8.43 1.35
CA SER A 206 -15.84 -9.06 0.36
C SER A 206 -16.72 -10.15 0.99
N ASP A 207 -17.44 -10.91 0.17
CA ASP A 207 -18.16 -12.11 0.61
C ASP A 207 -17.28 -13.38 0.63
N LEU A 208 -16.01 -13.29 0.25
CA LEU A 208 -15.09 -14.43 0.18
C LEU A 208 -14.79 -15.10 1.53
N PRO A 209 -14.57 -14.39 2.67
CA PRO A 209 -14.29 -15.05 3.94
C PRO A 209 -15.41 -15.98 4.42
N GLY A 210 -16.65 -15.76 3.97
CA GLY A 210 -17.79 -16.63 4.26
C GLY A 210 -18.00 -17.77 3.25
N LYS A 211 -17.20 -17.83 2.18
CA LYS A 211 -17.33 -18.79 1.07
C LYS A 211 -16.11 -19.68 0.89
N ILE A 212 -14.91 -19.11 1.02
CA ILE A 212 -13.65 -19.81 0.83
C ILE A 212 -13.22 -20.42 2.16
N PRO A 213 -12.96 -21.74 2.22
CA PRO A 213 -12.41 -22.38 3.41
C PRO A 213 -11.08 -21.73 3.83
N GLU A 214 -10.80 -21.67 5.13
CA GLU A 214 -9.61 -21.00 5.65
C GLU A 214 -8.30 -21.53 5.04
N GLN A 215 -8.21 -22.84 4.75
CA GLN A 215 -7.03 -23.41 4.12
C GLN A 215 -6.77 -22.93 2.67
N GLU A 216 -7.77 -22.36 2.00
CA GLU A 216 -7.67 -21.82 0.64
C GLU A 216 -7.54 -20.28 0.62
N ARG A 217 -7.61 -19.63 1.80
CA ARG A 217 -7.52 -18.16 1.95
C ARG A 217 -6.26 -17.61 1.28
N GLU A 218 -5.12 -18.22 1.58
CA GLU A 218 -3.80 -17.78 1.08
C GLU A 218 -3.68 -17.88 -0.45
N ALA A 219 -4.21 -18.97 -1.03
CA ALA A 219 -4.24 -19.14 -2.47
C ALA A 219 -5.15 -18.10 -3.14
N ALA A 220 -6.30 -17.78 -2.53
CA ALA A 220 -7.22 -16.76 -3.02
C ALA A 220 -6.60 -15.35 -3.00
N ILE A 221 -5.93 -14.98 -1.90
CA ILE A 221 -5.20 -13.70 -1.80
C ILE A 221 -4.09 -13.62 -2.85
N GLY A 222 -3.30 -14.69 -3.02
CA GLY A 222 -2.24 -14.74 -4.02
C GLY A 222 -2.76 -14.58 -5.46
N ARG A 223 -3.96 -15.10 -5.78
CA ARG A 223 -4.62 -14.88 -7.08
C ARG A 223 -5.01 -13.42 -7.29
N ILE A 224 -5.62 -12.79 -6.28
CA ILE A 224 -6.01 -11.37 -6.33
C ILE A 224 -4.76 -10.48 -6.49
N GLU A 225 -3.72 -10.74 -5.72
CA GLU A 225 -2.42 -10.08 -5.80
C GLU A 225 -1.82 -10.16 -7.22
N ALA A 226 -1.71 -11.38 -7.77
CA ALA A 226 -1.15 -11.62 -9.10
C ALA A 226 -1.95 -10.92 -10.21
N ALA A 227 -3.26 -10.76 -10.07
CA ALA A 227 -4.10 -10.05 -11.04
C ALA A 227 -3.81 -8.55 -11.09
N MET A 228 -3.41 -7.93 -9.97
CA MET A 228 -3.17 -6.48 -9.89
C MET A 228 -1.82 -6.06 -10.49
N LYS A 229 -0.76 -6.84 -10.26
CA LYS A 229 0.64 -6.51 -10.58
C LYS A 229 0.90 -6.07 -12.03
N PRO A 230 0.38 -6.75 -13.08
CA PRO A 230 0.76 -6.48 -14.46
C PRO A 230 0.50 -5.03 -14.92
N SER A 231 -0.49 -4.35 -14.33
CA SER A 231 -0.82 -2.98 -14.71
C SER A 231 0.27 -1.96 -14.33
N PHE A 232 1.17 -2.30 -13.40
CA PHE A 232 2.23 -1.40 -12.92
C PHE A 232 3.57 -1.60 -13.63
N SER A 233 3.78 -2.71 -14.32
CA SER A 233 5.09 -3.10 -14.88
C SER A 233 5.67 -2.08 -15.87
N ASP A 234 4.82 -1.34 -16.59
CA ASP A 234 5.23 -0.39 -17.63
C ASP A 234 5.31 1.06 -17.15
N LEU A 235 5.02 1.36 -15.87
CA LEU A 235 5.02 2.74 -15.37
C LEU A 235 6.39 3.40 -15.45
N GLU A 236 7.47 2.62 -15.33
CA GLU A 236 8.84 3.11 -15.53
C GLU A 236 9.03 3.77 -16.90
N ASN A 237 8.41 3.20 -17.94
CA ASN A 237 8.56 3.67 -19.31
C ASN A 237 7.88 5.02 -19.53
N LEU A 238 6.95 5.41 -18.64
CA LEU A 238 6.28 6.70 -18.73
C LEU A 238 7.20 7.87 -18.38
N LYS A 239 8.33 7.64 -17.68
CA LYS A 239 9.27 8.72 -17.33
C LYS A 239 9.86 9.45 -18.55
N THR A 240 9.84 8.81 -19.72
CA THR A 240 10.33 9.39 -20.98
C THR A 240 9.24 10.10 -21.78
N GLU A 241 7.98 10.12 -21.30
CA GLU A 241 6.90 10.84 -21.96
C GLU A 241 7.08 12.36 -21.76
N PRO A 242 7.29 13.14 -22.85
CA PRO A 242 7.51 14.58 -22.74
C PRO A 242 6.26 15.35 -22.29
N ASP A 243 5.06 14.85 -22.61
CA ASP A 243 3.81 15.46 -22.17
C ASP A 243 3.44 14.99 -20.76
N LYS A 244 3.71 15.85 -19.76
CA LYS A 244 3.41 15.57 -18.35
C LYS A 244 1.94 15.25 -18.08
N GLU A 245 1.00 15.87 -18.78
CA GLU A 245 -0.42 15.62 -18.55
C GLU A 245 -0.79 14.22 -19.08
N LYS A 246 -0.31 13.88 -20.27
CA LYS A 246 -0.48 12.54 -20.85
C LYS A 246 0.16 11.47 -19.96
N MET A 247 1.38 11.69 -19.48
CA MET A 247 2.09 10.80 -18.55
C MET A 247 1.26 10.55 -17.29
N ARG A 248 0.80 11.61 -16.62
CA ARG A 248 -0.03 11.50 -15.41
C ARG A 248 -1.34 10.76 -15.66
N ARG A 249 -1.99 11.01 -16.80
CA ARG A 249 -3.21 10.30 -17.20
C ARG A 249 -2.97 8.82 -17.44
N GLN A 250 -1.90 8.45 -18.14
CA GLN A 250 -1.54 7.04 -18.38
C GLN A 250 -1.21 6.32 -17.07
N SER A 251 -0.46 6.98 -16.19
CA SER A 251 -0.19 6.48 -14.83
C SER A 251 -1.48 6.22 -14.05
N ALA A 252 -2.39 7.19 -14.02
CA ALA A 252 -3.69 7.05 -13.37
C ALA A 252 -4.53 5.89 -13.94
N ILE A 253 -4.52 5.69 -15.27
CA ILE A 253 -5.22 4.57 -15.93
C ILE A 253 -4.63 3.22 -15.50
N ALA A 254 -3.31 3.11 -15.43
CA ALA A 254 -2.63 1.90 -14.97
C ALA A 254 -3.03 1.54 -13.52
N GLY A 255 -3.00 2.51 -12.61
CA GLY A 255 -3.47 2.29 -11.23
C GLY A 255 -4.92 1.84 -11.14
N ALA A 256 -5.82 2.49 -11.89
CA ALA A 256 -7.24 2.10 -11.94
C ALA A 256 -7.45 0.69 -12.50
N ARG A 257 -6.70 0.29 -13.54
CA ARG A 257 -6.73 -1.06 -14.11
C ARG A 257 -6.24 -2.11 -13.11
N GLY A 258 -5.16 -1.82 -12.37
CA GLY A 258 -4.66 -2.69 -11.32
C GLY A 258 -5.73 -2.98 -10.27
N ALA A 259 -6.37 -1.94 -9.73
CA ALA A 259 -7.43 -2.11 -8.74
C ALA A 259 -8.64 -2.87 -9.32
N GLN A 260 -9.05 -2.55 -10.55
CA GLN A 260 -10.16 -3.25 -11.21
C GLN A 260 -9.86 -4.74 -11.43
N ALA A 261 -8.63 -5.09 -11.80
CA ALA A 261 -8.22 -6.49 -11.98
C ALA A 261 -8.34 -7.29 -10.68
N GLY A 262 -7.91 -6.71 -9.55
CA GLY A 262 -8.10 -7.34 -8.23
C GLY A 262 -9.58 -7.55 -7.89
N VAL A 263 -10.44 -6.56 -8.15
CA VAL A 263 -11.89 -6.64 -7.94
C VAL A 263 -12.55 -7.70 -8.84
N ASP A 264 -12.11 -7.80 -10.10
CA ASP A 264 -12.63 -8.80 -11.03
C ASP A 264 -12.25 -10.23 -10.60
N GLU A 265 -11.05 -10.41 -10.04
CA GLU A 265 -10.61 -11.68 -9.47
C GLU A 265 -11.40 -12.05 -8.21
N VAL A 266 -11.69 -11.10 -7.31
CA VAL A 266 -12.61 -11.32 -6.17
C VAL A 266 -13.98 -11.82 -6.65
N LYS A 267 -14.54 -11.20 -7.69
CA LYS A 267 -15.82 -11.64 -8.27
C LYS A 267 -15.71 -13.01 -8.93
N ALA A 268 -14.58 -13.34 -9.54
CA ALA A 268 -14.34 -14.65 -10.14
C ALA A 268 -14.31 -15.74 -9.06
N LEU A 269 -13.53 -15.54 -8.01
CA LEU A 269 -13.47 -16.39 -6.82
C LEU A 269 -14.86 -16.56 -6.18
N SER A 270 -15.60 -15.47 -6.00
CA SER A 270 -16.94 -15.51 -5.40
C SER A 270 -17.90 -16.37 -6.24
N ARG A 271 -17.84 -16.29 -7.58
CA ARG A 271 -18.63 -17.15 -8.47
C ARG A 271 -18.19 -18.61 -8.42
N GLU A 272 -16.89 -18.86 -8.39
CA GLU A 272 -16.30 -20.20 -8.30
C GLU A 272 -16.80 -20.93 -7.05
N TRP A 273 -16.68 -20.29 -5.89
CA TRP A 273 -17.05 -20.85 -4.58
C TRP A 273 -18.54 -20.77 -4.24
N SER A 274 -19.36 -20.13 -5.08
CA SER A 274 -20.84 -20.16 -4.94
C SER A 274 -21.50 -21.33 -5.67
N GLN A 275 -20.77 -22.07 -6.52
CA GLN A 275 -21.34 -23.22 -7.21
C GLN A 275 -21.35 -24.45 -6.28
N PRO A 276 -22.40 -25.30 -6.31
CA PRO A 276 -22.38 -26.56 -5.58
C PRO A 276 -21.19 -27.39 -6.03
N ALA A 277 -20.44 -27.96 -5.08
CA ALA A 277 -19.30 -28.82 -5.39
C ALA A 277 -19.70 -29.88 -6.43
N PRO A 278 -18.87 -30.14 -7.47
CA PRO A 278 -19.22 -31.08 -8.52
C PRO A 278 -19.57 -32.48 -7.98
N GLU A 279 -18.99 -32.88 -6.85
CA GLU A 279 -19.30 -34.14 -6.16
C GLU A 279 -20.76 -34.23 -5.69
N THR A 280 -21.36 -33.11 -5.25
CA THR A 280 -22.78 -33.05 -4.86
C THR A 280 -23.73 -32.96 -6.07
N ARG A 281 -23.22 -32.67 -7.28
CA ARG A 281 -24.01 -32.67 -8.52
C ARG A 281 -24.25 -34.08 -9.06
N VAL A 282 -23.28 -34.99 -8.89
CA VAL A 282 -23.41 -36.37 -9.37
C VAL A 282 -24.47 -37.12 -8.55
N GLU A 283 -24.53 -36.97 -7.23
CA GLU A 283 -25.53 -37.65 -6.40
C GLU A 283 -26.97 -37.20 -6.68
N ARG A 284 -27.20 -35.93 -7.01
CA ARG A 284 -28.54 -35.42 -7.34
C ARG A 284 -29.04 -35.90 -8.71
N GLY A 285 -28.13 -36.15 -9.66
CA GLY A 285 -28.46 -36.75 -10.96
C GLY A 285 -28.86 -38.22 -10.83
N VAL A 286 -28.09 -39.00 -10.06
CA VAL A 286 -28.32 -40.44 -9.89
C VAL A 286 -29.60 -40.73 -9.09
N ALA A 287 -29.91 -39.91 -8.07
CA ALA A 287 -31.15 -40.06 -7.31
C ALA A 287 -32.42 -39.77 -8.13
N THR A 288 -32.33 -38.95 -9.18
CA THR A 288 -33.48 -38.63 -10.04
C THR A 288 -33.68 -39.64 -11.18
N GLU A 289 -32.64 -40.37 -11.57
CA GLU A 289 -32.74 -41.47 -12.54
C GLU A 289 -33.15 -42.80 -11.91
N GLN A 290 -32.81 -43.06 -10.64
CA GLN A 290 -33.24 -44.28 -9.95
C GLN A 290 -34.76 -44.33 -9.67
N ASP A 291 -35.44 -43.19 -9.62
CA ASP A 291 -36.90 -43.11 -9.47
C ASP A 291 -37.65 -43.23 -10.82
N ARG A 292 -36.92 -43.19 -11.95
CA ARG A 292 -37.48 -43.42 -13.30
C ARG A 292 -37.18 -44.79 -13.89
N SER A 293 -36.24 -45.55 -13.32
CA SER A 293 -35.84 -46.86 -13.85
C SER A 293 -36.62 -48.06 -13.29
N ASN A 294 -37.64 -47.86 -12.46
CA ASN A 294 -38.45 -48.97 -11.92
C ASN A 294 -39.64 -49.39 -12.82
N GLY A 295 -39.59 -49.05 -14.12
CA GLY A 295 -40.61 -49.36 -15.11
C GLY A 295 -40.05 -49.88 -16.42
N GLN A 296 -39.83 -51.21 -16.47
CA GLN A 296 -39.78 -52.08 -17.67
C GLN A 296 -38.50 -52.12 -18.54
N ALA A 297 -37.96 -53.35 -18.61
CA ALA A 297 -36.92 -53.90 -19.47
C ALA A 297 -37.52 -54.51 -20.76
N PRO A 298 -36.76 -55.24 -21.63
CA PRO A 298 -35.36 -55.09 -22.07
C PRO A 298 -35.21 -55.17 -23.61
N GLN A 299 -34.07 -54.77 -24.19
CA GLN A 299 -33.60 -55.46 -25.39
C GLN A 299 -32.06 -55.47 -25.52
N GLU A 300 -31.57 -56.69 -25.68
CA GLU A 300 -30.19 -57.13 -25.81
C GLU A 300 -29.52 -56.58 -27.08
N SER A 301 -28.25 -56.19 -26.98
CA SER A 301 -27.27 -56.28 -28.08
C SER A 301 -25.85 -56.25 -27.51
N ALA A 302 -25.09 -57.28 -27.86
CA ALA A 302 -23.72 -57.54 -27.46
C ALA A 302 -22.70 -56.91 -28.46
N PRO A 303 -21.39 -57.23 -28.44
CA PRO A 303 -20.35 -56.31 -28.00
C PRO A 303 -19.40 -55.89 -29.13
N GLN A 304 -18.73 -54.73 -28.99
CA GLN A 304 -17.60 -54.40 -29.86
C GLN A 304 -16.43 -53.78 -29.09
N GLN A 305 -15.29 -54.44 -29.25
CA GLN A 305 -13.94 -54.13 -28.78
C GLN A 305 -13.37 -52.88 -29.45
N THR A 306 -12.58 -52.10 -28.70
CA THR A 306 -11.22 -51.59 -29.01
C THR A 306 -10.79 -50.71 -27.83
N ALA A 307 -9.82 -51.09 -27.00
CA ALA A 307 -8.38 -50.88 -27.20
C ALA A 307 -8.02 -49.40 -27.47
N ASP A 308 -7.52 -48.68 -26.45
CA ASP A 308 -6.14 -48.20 -26.47
C ASP A 308 -5.70 -47.65 -25.10
N GLY A 309 -4.44 -47.96 -24.76
CA GLY A 309 -3.82 -47.66 -23.48
C GLY A 309 -3.38 -46.20 -23.34
N ALA A 310 -3.68 -45.61 -22.19
CA ALA A 310 -3.02 -44.39 -21.73
C ALA A 310 -1.95 -44.79 -20.71
N GLN A 311 -0.67 -44.61 -21.10
CA GLN A 311 0.46 -44.71 -20.19
C GLN A 311 0.42 -43.55 -19.18
N PRO A 312 0.76 -43.78 -17.90
CA PRO A 312 0.98 -42.70 -16.95
C PRO A 312 2.25 -41.94 -17.35
N GLN A 313 2.11 -40.65 -17.65
CA GLN A 313 3.23 -39.74 -17.83
C GLN A 313 3.93 -39.55 -16.47
N GLU A 314 5.13 -40.12 -16.35
CA GLU A 314 6.09 -39.76 -15.31
C GLU A 314 6.49 -38.29 -15.48
N LEU A 315 6.31 -37.51 -14.41
CA LEU A 315 6.79 -36.15 -14.33
C LEU A 315 8.33 -36.13 -14.25
N PRO A 316 9.00 -35.14 -14.89
CA PRO A 316 10.44 -34.97 -14.80
C PRO A 316 10.91 -34.81 -13.34
N PRO A 317 12.06 -35.40 -12.95
CA PRO A 317 12.57 -35.39 -11.57
C PRO A 317 12.84 -33.98 -11.01
N ASP A 318 12.89 -32.95 -11.85
CA ASP A 318 13.15 -31.56 -11.44
C ASP A 318 11.90 -30.79 -10.97
N LEU A 319 10.71 -31.37 -11.07
CA LEU A 319 9.46 -30.78 -10.55
C LEU A 319 9.03 -31.32 -9.17
N ALA A 320 9.67 -32.39 -8.67
CA ALA A 320 9.39 -32.95 -7.35
C ALA A 320 10.09 -32.17 -6.20
N ALA A 321 11.13 -31.40 -6.51
CA ALA A 321 11.88 -30.63 -5.50
C ALA A 321 11.19 -29.30 -5.11
N ALA A 322 10.30 -28.76 -5.96
CA ALA A 322 9.60 -27.50 -5.69
C ALA A 322 8.30 -27.67 -4.87
N VAL A 323 7.77 -28.90 -4.75
CA VAL A 323 6.51 -29.18 -4.05
C VAL A 323 6.74 -29.53 -2.56
N HIS A 324 7.97 -29.82 -2.16
CA HIS A 324 8.31 -30.17 -0.77
C HIS A 324 8.80 -29.00 0.11
N ALA A 325 9.07 -27.83 -0.47
CA ALA A 325 9.50 -26.64 0.29
C ALA A 325 8.34 -25.81 0.86
N SER A 326 7.09 -26.07 0.45
CA SER A 326 5.90 -25.28 0.86
C SER A 326 5.16 -25.84 2.08
N ARG A 327 5.81 -26.70 2.89
CA ARG A 327 5.16 -27.38 4.04
C ARG A 327 5.83 -27.16 5.40
N SER A 328 6.83 -26.27 5.51
CA SER A 328 7.27 -25.79 6.83
C SER A 328 6.39 -24.61 7.25
N GLY A 329 5.28 -24.93 7.93
CA GLY A 329 4.38 -23.95 8.49
C GLY A 329 5.07 -23.09 9.55
N SER A 330 5.17 -21.79 9.27
CA SER A 330 5.09 -20.74 10.27
C SER A 330 3.61 -20.38 10.43
N GLU A 331 3.11 -20.36 11.66
CA GLU A 331 1.74 -19.99 11.99
C GLU A 331 1.40 -18.60 11.42
N PRO A 332 0.17 -18.37 10.95
CA PRO A 332 -0.25 -17.04 10.52
C PRO A 332 -0.26 -16.09 11.72
N LEU A 333 0.58 -15.06 11.67
CA LEU A 333 0.57 -13.95 12.62
C LEU A 333 -0.72 -13.16 12.42
N SER A 334 -1.70 -13.48 13.26
CA SER A 334 -2.91 -12.66 13.45
C SER A 334 -2.56 -11.47 14.36
N SER A 335 -1.76 -10.53 13.87
CA SER A 335 -1.42 -9.30 14.60
C SER A 335 -1.92 -8.03 13.89
N ALA A 336 -3.16 -8.07 13.40
CA ALA A 336 -3.96 -6.86 13.20
C ALA A 336 -5.03 -6.82 14.29
N SER A 337 -4.65 -6.39 15.50
CA SER A 337 -5.65 -5.97 16.48
C SER A 337 -6.45 -4.83 15.85
N ARG A 338 -7.76 -5.03 15.67
CA ARG A 338 -8.68 -3.95 15.32
C ARG A 338 -8.45 -2.82 16.32
N LEU A 339 -8.03 -1.65 15.83
CA LEU A 339 -8.04 -0.42 16.63
C LEU A 339 -9.46 -0.23 17.16
N SER A 340 -9.61 -0.21 18.47
CA SER A 340 -10.89 0.03 19.16
C SER A 340 -11.46 1.39 18.75
N GLU A 341 -12.79 1.49 18.63
CA GLU A 341 -13.53 2.71 18.27
C GLU A 341 -13.18 3.95 19.14
N ASP A 342 -12.58 3.74 20.31
CA ASP A 342 -12.18 4.79 21.25
C ASP A 342 -11.03 5.70 20.77
N GLN A 343 -10.36 5.39 19.65
CA GLN A 343 -9.33 6.27 19.05
C GLN A 343 -9.84 7.18 17.91
N MET A 344 -11.10 7.03 17.47
CA MET A 344 -11.69 7.98 16.52
C MET A 344 -12.31 9.16 17.27
N GLY A 345 -11.49 10.21 17.46
CA GLY A 345 -11.87 11.45 18.12
C GLY A 345 -13.20 12.03 17.60
N SER A 346 -14.16 12.14 18.51
CA SER A 346 -15.44 12.82 18.35
C SER A 346 -15.23 14.27 17.91
N ARG A 347 -15.40 14.56 16.62
CA ARG A 347 -15.62 15.92 16.13
C ARG A 347 -17.03 16.35 16.51
N ARG A 348 -17.15 16.96 17.68
CA ARG A 348 -18.37 17.60 18.16
C ARG A 348 -18.62 18.86 17.32
N SER A 349 -19.58 18.77 16.39
CA SER A 349 -20.18 19.93 15.74
C SER A 349 -20.88 20.79 16.79
N GLY A 350 -20.27 21.92 17.14
CA GLY A 350 -20.87 22.96 17.97
C GLY A 350 -21.89 23.74 17.16
N THR A 351 -23.15 23.62 17.55
CA THR A 351 -24.30 24.37 17.05
C THR A 351 -24.33 25.79 17.61
N ASP A 352 -24.85 26.69 16.77
CA ASP A 352 -25.18 28.09 17.01
C ASP A 352 -25.74 28.38 18.41
N SER A 353 -25.15 29.39 19.05
CA SER A 353 -25.86 30.20 20.05
C SER A 353 -25.37 31.65 19.94
N SER A 354 -26.20 32.49 19.31
CA SER A 354 -26.17 33.94 19.51
C SER A 354 -26.41 34.28 20.99
N PRO A 355 -25.83 35.38 21.49
CA PRO A 355 -26.64 36.23 22.33
C PRO A 355 -26.52 37.73 22.00
N GLU A 356 -27.71 38.32 21.91
CA GLU A 356 -28.16 39.57 22.54
C GLU A 356 -27.30 40.86 22.48
N ARG A 357 -28.01 41.88 22.00
CA ARG A 357 -27.68 43.30 21.99
C ARG A 357 -27.82 43.97 23.37
N SER A 358 -26.92 44.93 23.59
CA SER A 358 -27.05 46.21 24.34
C SER A 358 -26.87 46.20 25.87
N PRO A 359 -26.53 47.35 26.52
CA PRO A 359 -26.33 48.72 26.02
C PRO A 359 -25.05 49.47 26.48
N GLU A 360 -24.70 50.51 25.70
CA GLU A 360 -24.33 51.89 26.10
C GLU A 360 -23.89 52.16 27.56
N ILE A 361 -22.62 52.57 27.76
CA ILE A 361 -22.21 53.43 28.88
C ILE A 361 -21.24 54.51 28.36
N GLN A 362 -21.65 55.76 28.52
CA GLN A 362 -20.82 56.96 28.41
C GLN A 362 -19.84 57.05 29.59
N ARG A 363 -18.59 57.44 29.31
CA ARG A 363 -17.89 58.56 29.97
C ARG A 363 -16.58 58.89 29.26
#